data_AF-A0A9D7RMZ0-F1
#
_entry.id   AF-A0A9D7RMZ0-F1
#
_cell.length_a   1.000
_cell.length_b   1.000
_cell.length_c   1.000
_cell.angle_alpha   90.00
_cell.angle_beta   90.00
_cell.angle_gamma   90.00
#
_symmetry.space_group_name_H-M   'P 1'
#
loop_
_entity.id
_entity.type
_entity.pdbx_description
1 polymer ?
#
loop_
_entity_poly.entity_id
_entity_poly.type
_entity_poly.pdbx_seq_one_letter_code
_entity_poly.pdbx_strand_id
1 'polypeptide(L)'
;MSEASPLAVALMPSGRSDADLRECALGVVGFDAEAERADRCVNAVVLPFPLLGSALAGSLPTCEVWRVRGGVERGRHGAIQFAKSGDLLWAHLALDEAAFAGDIDAVAQSAYAHLHAFLNDSGFPHLLRVWNYFGAITQGEGDAERYKQFCVGRARTFQAGVEGFPAATAIGFPTHRQTFHLLWLAGRSPGVAIENPRQVSAYLYPPQYGPQAPGFARATLVRQGACRYC
;
A
#
# COMPACT_ATOMS: atom_id res chain seq x y z
N MET A 1 4.51 20.53 21.52
CA MET A 1 3.27 19.72 21.53
C MET A 1 2.69 19.79 20.13
N SER A 2 2.78 18.68 19.38
CA SER A 2 2.45 18.63 17.95
C SER A 2 0.93 18.70 17.74
N GLU A 3 0.44 19.70 17.02
CA GLU A 3 -0.88 19.63 16.40
C GLU A 3 -0.85 18.49 15.38
N ALA A 4 -1.63 17.44 15.61
CA ALA A 4 -1.84 16.40 14.61
C ALA A 4 -2.64 17.02 13.46
N SER A 5 -1.99 17.26 12.32
CA SER A 5 -2.67 17.77 11.13
C SER A 5 -3.28 16.62 10.32
N PRO A 6 -4.44 16.82 9.69
CA PRO A 6 -5.11 15.74 9.00
C PRO A 6 -4.33 15.32 7.74
N LEU A 7 -4.18 14.01 7.56
CA LEU A 7 -3.72 13.42 6.31
C LEU A 7 -4.66 13.82 5.18
N ALA A 8 -4.12 14.36 4.11
CA ALA A 8 -4.89 14.68 2.90
C ALA A 8 -4.37 13.86 1.73
N VAL A 9 -5.27 13.29 0.93
CA VAL A 9 -4.94 12.58 -0.31
C VAL A 9 -5.49 13.38 -1.48
N ALA A 10 -4.66 13.62 -2.49
CA ALA A 10 -5.04 14.35 -3.69
C ALA A 10 -4.54 13.64 -4.95
N LEU A 11 -5.35 13.65 -6.00
CA LEU A 11 -4.90 13.30 -7.34
C LEU A 11 -4.35 14.55 -8.02
N MET A 12 -3.11 14.48 -8.51
CA MET A 12 -2.39 15.62 -9.07
C MET A 12 -1.72 15.25 -10.39
N PRO A 13 -1.58 16.20 -11.34
CA PRO A 13 -0.70 16.03 -12.50
C PRO A 13 0.76 15.85 -12.08
N SER A 14 1.50 14.96 -12.75
CA SER A 14 2.90 14.60 -12.48
C SER A 14 3.93 15.71 -12.75
N GLY A 15 3.51 16.86 -13.29
CA GLY A 15 4.36 17.99 -13.67
C GLY A 15 4.35 19.20 -12.72
N ARG A 16 3.70 19.12 -11.54
CA ARG A 16 3.78 20.20 -10.53
C ARG A 16 5.14 20.18 -9.82
N SER A 17 5.65 21.37 -9.46
CA SER A 17 7.01 21.52 -8.91
C SER A 17 7.28 20.66 -7.67
N ASP A 18 8.32 19.83 -7.75
CA ASP A 18 8.81 18.92 -6.72
C ASP A 18 9.10 19.58 -5.36
N ALA A 19 9.36 20.90 -5.34
CA ALA A 19 9.70 21.63 -4.12
C ALA A 19 8.60 21.57 -3.05
N ASP A 20 7.34 21.80 -3.43
CA ASP A 20 6.19 21.76 -2.50
C ASP A 20 5.94 20.34 -1.97
N LEU A 21 6.20 19.31 -2.79
CA LEU A 21 6.00 17.91 -2.42
C LEU A 21 7.08 17.41 -1.47
N ARG A 22 8.33 17.86 -1.63
CA ARG A 22 9.45 17.47 -0.76
C ARG A 22 9.21 17.81 0.71
N GLU A 23 8.53 18.90 1.01
CA GLU A 23 8.30 19.30 2.40
C GLU A 23 7.15 18.55 3.06
N CYS A 24 6.10 18.19 2.31
CA CYS A 24 4.82 17.75 2.89
C CYS A 24 4.31 16.37 2.42
N ALA A 25 4.92 15.75 1.41
CA ALA A 25 4.47 14.47 0.89
C ALA A 25 5.06 13.29 1.69
N LEU A 26 4.16 12.53 2.31
CA LEU A 26 4.46 11.27 3.00
C LEU A 26 4.66 10.13 1.98
N GLY A 27 3.90 10.15 0.89
CA GLY A 27 3.98 9.15 -0.17
C GLY A 27 3.42 9.69 -1.48
N VAL A 28 3.99 9.25 -2.59
CA VAL A 28 3.47 9.55 -3.94
C VAL A 28 3.35 8.25 -4.72
N VAL A 29 2.17 7.99 -5.26
CA VAL A 29 1.92 6.86 -6.16
C VAL A 29 1.66 7.44 -7.55
N GLY A 30 2.65 7.32 -8.44
CA GLY A 30 2.49 7.64 -9.85
C GLY A 30 1.80 6.50 -10.59
N PHE A 31 0.85 6.84 -11.45
CA PHE A 31 0.24 5.89 -12.39
C PHE A 31 0.78 6.20 -13.80
N ASP A 32 1.05 5.13 -14.55
CA ASP A 32 1.63 5.12 -15.91
C ASP A 32 3.16 5.06 -15.96
N ALA A 33 3.68 4.18 -16.82
CA ALA A 33 5.09 3.78 -16.87
C ALA A 33 6.02 4.86 -17.44
N GLU A 34 5.48 5.87 -18.13
CA GLU A 34 6.26 7.01 -18.64
C GLU A 34 6.55 8.08 -17.57
N ALA A 35 6.01 7.94 -16.36
CA ALA A 35 6.37 8.80 -15.23
C ALA A 35 7.75 8.42 -14.65
N GLU A 36 8.80 8.37 -15.48
CA GLU A 36 10.20 8.09 -15.10
C GLU A 36 10.85 9.16 -14.20
N ARG A 37 10.06 9.99 -13.53
CA ARG A 37 10.56 11.05 -12.65
C ARG A 37 9.89 11.05 -11.29
N ALA A 38 9.88 9.89 -10.64
CA ALA A 38 9.83 9.88 -9.18
C ALA A 38 11.23 10.26 -8.68
N ASP A 39 11.46 11.56 -8.45
CA ASP A 39 12.65 12.04 -7.77
C ASP A 39 12.86 11.25 -6.46
N ARG A 40 14.08 10.74 -6.25
CA ARG A 40 14.45 9.97 -5.04
C ARG A 40 14.23 10.75 -3.75
N CYS A 41 14.01 12.07 -3.84
CA CYS A 41 13.74 12.95 -2.70
C CYS A 41 12.32 12.84 -2.14
N VAL A 42 11.36 12.32 -2.92
CA VAL A 42 9.96 12.18 -2.51
C VAL A 42 9.69 10.68 -2.47
N ASN A 43 9.40 10.11 -1.30
CA ASN A 43 9.13 8.69 -1.13
C ASN A 43 7.99 8.25 -2.09
N ALA A 44 8.36 7.70 -3.24
CA ALA A 44 7.49 7.63 -4.40
C ALA A 44 7.65 6.30 -5.13
N VAL A 45 6.53 5.81 -5.64
CA VAL A 45 6.43 4.56 -6.40
C VAL A 45 5.66 4.82 -7.69
N VAL A 46 6.13 4.24 -8.78
CA VAL A 46 5.44 4.29 -10.07
C VAL A 46 4.85 2.92 -10.33
N LEU A 47 3.53 2.87 -10.51
CA LEU A 47 2.79 1.65 -10.80
C LEU A 47 2.40 1.64 -12.29
N PRO A 48 2.52 0.50 -12.98
CA PRO A 48 2.26 0.38 -14.41
C PRO A 48 0.75 0.27 -14.72
N PHE A 49 -0.04 1.19 -14.17
CA PHE A 49 -1.47 1.32 -14.47
C PHE A 49 -1.67 2.37 -15.57
N PRO A 50 -2.15 1.97 -16.77
CA PRO A 50 -2.57 2.95 -17.75
C PRO A 50 -3.81 3.69 -17.21
N LEU A 51 -3.76 5.01 -17.17
CA LEU A 51 -4.92 5.82 -16.81
C LEU A 51 -5.94 5.81 -17.96
N LEU A 52 -7.17 5.40 -17.69
CA LEU A 52 -8.25 5.44 -18.69
C LEU A 52 -8.47 6.89 -19.15
N GLY A 53 -8.26 7.15 -20.44
CA GLY A 53 -8.39 8.48 -21.03
C GLY A 53 -7.08 9.26 -21.24
N SER A 54 -5.93 8.78 -20.72
CA SER A 54 -4.64 9.45 -20.93
C SER A 54 -4.20 9.49 -22.40
N ALA A 55 -4.61 8.48 -23.18
CA ALA A 55 -4.36 8.43 -24.62
C ALA A 55 -5.29 9.36 -25.45
N LEU A 56 -6.39 9.86 -24.88
CA LEU A 56 -7.43 10.61 -25.60
C LEU A 56 -7.37 12.13 -25.39
N ALA A 57 -6.60 12.59 -24.42
CA ALA A 57 -6.36 14.00 -24.17
C ALA A 57 -4.92 14.12 -23.67
N GLY A 58 -4.15 15.11 -24.15
CA GLY A 58 -2.80 15.46 -23.68
C GLY A 58 -2.75 15.85 -22.19
N SER A 59 -3.24 14.95 -21.35
CA SER A 59 -3.43 15.01 -19.92
C SER A 59 -2.18 14.42 -19.31
N LEU A 60 -1.56 15.21 -18.43
CA LEU A 60 -0.36 14.81 -17.73
C LEU A 60 -0.65 13.53 -16.91
N PRO A 61 0.33 12.61 -16.78
CA PRO A 61 0.21 11.47 -15.88
C PRO A 61 -0.29 11.92 -14.50
N THR A 62 -1.16 11.13 -13.87
CA THR A 62 -1.73 11.47 -12.57
C THR A 62 -0.99 10.72 -11.48
N CYS A 63 -0.71 11.40 -10.37
CA CYS A 63 -0.19 10.82 -9.15
C CYS A 63 -1.18 11.00 -7.99
N GLU A 64 -1.28 9.98 -7.15
CA GLU A 64 -1.91 10.06 -5.84
C GLU A 64 -0.87 10.52 -4.82
N VAL A 65 -1.10 11.69 -4.23
CA VAL A 65 -0.18 12.33 -3.29
C VAL A 65 -0.78 12.30 -1.89
N TRP A 66 -0.05 11.68 -0.97
CA TRP A 66 -0.38 11.60 0.46
C TRP A 66 0.35 12.73 1.19
N ARG A 67 -0.39 13.72 1.68
CA ARG A 67 0.16 14.96 2.25
C ARG A 67 -0.17 15.08 3.73
N VAL A 68 0.79 15.64 4.46
CA VAL A 68 0.66 16.04 5.86
C VAL A 68 1.02 17.52 5.99
N ARG A 69 0.66 18.19 7.10
CA ARG A 69 1.27 19.48 7.44
C ARG A 69 2.37 19.24 8.46
N GLY A 70 3.57 19.77 8.19
CA GLY A 70 4.75 19.59 9.04
C GLY A 70 5.88 18.86 8.32
N GLY A 71 7.04 18.79 8.98
CA GLY A 71 8.22 18.15 8.43
C GLY A 71 8.02 16.65 8.20
N VAL A 72 8.57 16.16 7.09
CA VAL A 72 8.58 14.74 6.73
C VAL A 72 9.99 14.19 6.88
N GLU A 73 10.17 13.19 7.73
CA GLU A 73 11.42 12.43 7.84
C GLU A 73 11.35 11.23 6.91
N ARG A 74 12.38 11.02 6.08
CA ARG A 74 12.45 9.94 5.09
C ARG A 74 13.62 9.03 5.39
N GLY A 75 13.48 7.77 5.04
CA GLY A 75 14.54 6.80 5.24
C GLY A 75 14.37 5.56 4.40
N ARG A 76 15.32 4.66 4.60
CA ARG A 76 15.34 3.34 3.97
C ARG A 76 15.72 2.31 5.01
N HIS A 77 15.04 1.17 5.02
CA HIS A 77 15.38 0.01 5.84
C HIS A 77 15.44 -1.21 4.93
N GLY A 78 16.65 -1.66 4.58
CA GLY A 78 16.84 -2.70 3.57
C GLY A 78 16.23 -2.29 2.22
N ALA A 79 15.25 -3.06 1.72
CA ALA A 79 14.51 -2.77 0.50
C ALA A 79 13.32 -1.81 0.68
N ILE A 80 12.96 -1.47 1.92
CA ILE A 80 11.79 -0.64 2.23
C ILE A 80 12.18 0.84 2.18
N GLN A 81 11.42 1.62 1.41
CA GLN A 81 11.46 3.07 1.44
C GLN A 81 10.30 3.58 2.28
N PHE A 82 10.56 4.55 3.16
CA PHE A 82 9.52 5.08 4.05
C PHE A 82 9.65 6.58 4.27
N ALA A 83 8.53 7.17 4.67
CA ALA A 83 8.46 8.52 5.20
C ALA A 83 7.52 8.54 6.39
N LYS A 84 7.83 9.37 7.39
CA LYS A 84 7.03 9.52 8.60
C LYS A 84 6.87 10.99 8.96
N SER A 85 5.72 11.31 9.55
CA SER A 85 5.42 12.62 10.10
C SER A 85 4.35 12.49 11.17
N GLY A 86 4.60 13.09 12.34
CA GLY A 86 3.74 12.93 13.51
C GLY A 86 3.51 11.46 13.87
N ASP A 87 2.25 11.04 13.81
CA ASP A 87 1.79 9.69 14.18
C ASP A 87 1.60 8.76 12.97
N LEU A 88 1.98 9.19 11.77
CA LEU A 88 1.81 8.42 10.54
C LEU A 88 3.14 8.08 9.89
N LEU A 89 3.18 6.87 9.32
CA LEU A 89 4.24 6.37 8.47
C LEU A 89 3.63 5.81 7.18
N TRP A 90 4.21 6.17 6.04
CA TRP A 90 3.92 5.56 4.75
C TRP A 90 5.17 4.87 4.24
N ALA A 91 5.02 3.66 3.71
CA ALA A 91 6.14 2.90 3.20
C ALA A 91 5.77 2.06 1.98
N HIS A 92 6.81 1.71 1.22
CA HIS A 92 6.74 0.90 0.02
C HIS A 92 7.90 -0.10 -0.03
N LEU A 93 7.58 -1.31 -0.50
CA LEU A 93 8.49 -2.37 -0.84
C LEU A 93 8.18 -2.85 -2.27
N ALA A 94 9.20 -2.99 -3.09
CA ALA A 94 9.13 -3.68 -4.37
C ALA A 94 10.05 -4.90 -4.36
N LEU A 95 9.51 -6.05 -4.75
CA LEU A 95 10.27 -7.30 -4.92
C LEU A 95 10.19 -7.73 -6.38
N ASP A 96 11.33 -8.13 -6.95
CA ASP A 96 11.37 -8.80 -8.25
C ASP A 96 10.94 -10.27 -8.06
N GLU A 97 9.87 -10.70 -8.72
CA GLU A 97 9.38 -12.06 -8.59
C GLU A 97 10.35 -13.07 -9.22
N ALA A 98 11.26 -12.65 -10.11
CA ALA A 98 12.29 -13.52 -10.68
C ALA A 98 13.24 -14.07 -9.59
N ALA A 99 13.47 -13.31 -8.51
CA ALA A 99 14.23 -13.78 -7.35
C ALA A 99 13.53 -14.93 -6.58
N PHE A 100 12.27 -15.20 -6.92
CA PHE A 100 11.43 -16.25 -6.35
C PHE A 100 10.94 -17.22 -7.43
N ALA A 101 11.63 -17.30 -8.58
CA ALA A 101 11.24 -18.12 -9.73
C ALA A 101 9.80 -17.86 -10.22
N GLY A 102 9.26 -16.65 -10.01
CA GLY A 102 7.89 -16.27 -10.35
C GLY A 102 6.81 -16.81 -9.40
N ASP A 103 7.20 -17.45 -8.28
CA ASP A 103 6.28 -17.99 -7.28
C ASP A 103 5.69 -16.86 -6.41
N ILE A 104 4.46 -16.48 -6.73
CA ILE A 104 3.75 -15.39 -6.05
C ILE A 104 3.43 -15.71 -4.57
N ASP A 105 3.30 -16.99 -4.20
CA ASP A 105 3.11 -17.40 -2.81
C ASP A 105 4.38 -17.08 -2.00
N ALA A 106 5.55 -17.51 -2.50
CA ALA A 106 6.84 -17.20 -1.88
C ALA A 106 7.14 -15.68 -1.82
N VAL A 107 6.81 -14.95 -2.90
CA VAL A 107 6.96 -13.49 -2.95
C VAL A 107 6.09 -12.82 -1.89
N ALA A 108 4.80 -13.18 -1.80
CA ALA A 108 3.87 -12.61 -0.83
C ALA A 108 4.32 -12.91 0.61
N GLN A 109 4.75 -14.14 0.90
CA GLN A 109 5.28 -14.53 2.19
C GLN A 109 6.49 -13.67 2.58
N SER A 110 7.45 -13.50 1.66
CA SER A 110 8.64 -12.68 1.89
C SER A 110 8.29 -11.19 2.09
N ALA A 111 7.39 -10.64 1.27
CA ALA A 111 7.00 -9.24 1.37
C ALA A 111 6.33 -8.91 2.71
N TYR A 112 5.41 -9.76 3.18
CA TYR A 112 4.76 -9.56 4.47
C TYR A 112 5.69 -9.83 5.65
N ALA A 113 6.67 -10.75 5.53
CA ALA A 113 7.73 -10.90 6.53
C ALA A 113 8.56 -9.62 6.69
N HIS A 114 8.95 -8.98 5.58
CA HIS A 114 9.63 -7.68 5.60
C HIS A 114 8.78 -6.59 6.25
N LEU A 115 7.49 -6.52 5.90
CA LEU A 115 6.55 -5.57 6.51
C LEU A 115 6.49 -5.76 8.03
N HIS A 116 6.33 -7.00 8.51
CA HIS A 116 6.25 -7.27 9.95
C HIS A 116 7.51 -6.89 10.71
N ALA A 117 8.68 -7.30 10.19
CA ALA A 117 9.96 -6.95 10.79
C ALA A 117 10.12 -5.42 10.87
N PHE A 118 9.74 -4.71 9.81
CA PHE A 118 9.79 -3.25 9.79
C PHE A 118 8.82 -2.59 10.78
N LEU A 119 7.57 -3.08 10.88
CA LEU A 119 6.61 -2.52 11.85
C LEU A 119 7.13 -2.61 13.29
N ASN A 120 7.76 -3.74 13.65
CA ASN A 120 8.32 -3.97 14.98
C ASN A 120 9.41 -2.95 15.36
N ASP A 121 10.22 -2.53 14.39
CA ASP A 121 11.37 -1.63 14.63
C ASP A 121 11.06 -0.16 14.35
N SER A 122 9.98 0.14 13.62
CA SER A 122 9.68 1.50 13.14
C SER A 122 9.14 2.46 14.21
N GLY A 123 8.56 1.93 15.30
CA GLY A 123 7.77 2.71 16.27
C GLY A 123 6.37 3.09 15.78
N PHE A 124 5.89 2.52 14.67
CA PHE A 124 4.53 2.67 14.12
C PHE A 124 3.91 1.26 13.95
N PRO A 125 3.55 0.59 15.05
CA PRO A 125 3.23 -0.85 15.01
C PRO A 125 1.85 -1.15 14.40
N HIS A 126 0.97 -0.15 14.28
CA HIS A 126 -0.42 -0.36 13.88
C HIS A 126 -0.59 -0.18 12.37
N LEU A 127 -0.92 -1.26 11.68
CA LEU A 127 -1.19 -1.22 10.25
C LEU A 127 -2.58 -0.62 9.99
N LEU A 128 -2.64 0.48 9.22
CA LEU A 128 -3.88 1.23 8.99
C LEU A 128 -4.47 0.96 7.59
N ARG A 129 -3.61 0.75 6.59
CA ARG A 129 -4.03 0.50 5.21
C ARG A 129 -2.93 -0.21 4.43
N VAL A 130 -3.29 -1.15 3.56
CA VAL A 130 -2.33 -1.92 2.74
C VAL A 130 -2.77 -1.92 1.28
N TRP A 131 -1.82 -1.82 0.35
CA TRP A 131 -2.06 -2.01 -1.08
C TRP A 131 -1.06 -3.02 -1.64
N ASN A 132 -1.57 -3.95 -2.45
CA ASN A 132 -0.81 -5.01 -3.10
C ASN A 132 -1.02 -4.87 -4.60
N TYR A 133 0.05 -4.77 -5.37
CA TYR A 133 0.01 -4.67 -6.82
C TYR A 133 1.00 -5.65 -7.45
N PHE A 134 0.54 -6.50 -8.35
CA PHE A 134 1.37 -7.48 -9.04
C PHE A 134 0.77 -7.91 -10.38
N GLY A 135 1.61 -8.39 -11.29
CA GLY A 135 1.19 -8.74 -12.64
C GLY A 135 0.33 -10.01 -12.70
N ALA A 136 -0.51 -10.09 -13.74
CA ALA A 136 -1.27 -11.29 -14.10
C ALA A 136 -2.08 -11.91 -12.94
N ILE A 137 -2.75 -11.07 -12.14
CA ILE A 137 -3.43 -11.49 -10.89
C ILE A 137 -4.43 -12.64 -11.07
N THR A 138 -5.06 -12.77 -12.25
CA THR A 138 -6.05 -13.82 -12.57
C THR A 138 -5.47 -15.01 -13.34
N GLN A 139 -4.15 -15.04 -13.59
CA GLN A 139 -3.53 -16.16 -14.33
C GLN A 139 -3.42 -17.40 -13.43
N GLY A 140 -3.75 -18.56 -13.99
CA GLY A 140 -3.73 -19.87 -13.33
C GLY A 140 -5.13 -20.47 -13.22
N GLU A 141 -5.22 -21.80 -13.28
CA GLU A 141 -6.48 -22.53 -13.23
C GLU A 141 -6.82 -23.00 -11.81
N GLY A 142 -8.10 -22.94 -11.44
CA GLY A 142 -8.57 -23.40 -10.13
C GLY A 142 -7.84 -22.70 -8.98
N ASP A 143 -7.18 -23.47 -8.11
CA ASP A 143 -6.43 -22.93 -6.96
C ASP A 143 -5.02 -22.46 -7.33
N ALA A 144 -4.55 -22.73 -8.54
CA ALA A 144 -3.28 -22.20 -9.06
C ALA A 144 -3.40 -20.74 -9.52
N GLU A 145 -4.59 -20.14 -9.50
CA GLU A 145 -4.78 -18.71 -9.77
C GLU A 145 -3.86 -17.87 -8.85
N ARG A 146 -3.10 -16.94 -9.45
CA ARG A 146 -2.09 -16.14 -8.76
C ARG A 146 -2.65 -15.35 -7.57
N TYR A 147 -3.86 -14.81 -7.67
CA TYR A 147 -4.52 -14.14 -6.53
C TYR A 147 -4.73 -15.07 -5.33
N LYS A 148 -5.10 -16.33 -5.58
CA LYS A 148 -5.29 -17.33 -4.53
C LYS A 148 -3.97 -17.73 -3.89
N GLN A 149 -2.93 -17.93 -4.71
CA GLN A 149 -1.58 -18.21 -4.23
C GLN A 149 -0.99 -17.04 -3.43
N PHE A 150 -1.22 -15.80 -3.86
CA PHE A 150 -0.91 -14.61 -3.06
C PHE A 150 -1.61 -14.64 -1.69
N CYS A 151 -2.88 -15.04 -1.63
CA CYS A 151 -3.61 -15.14 -0.37
C CYS A 151 -3.00 -16.19 0.57
N VAL A 152 -2.57 -17.34 0.04
CA VAL A 152 -1.84 -18.39 0.79
C VAL A 152 -0.54 -17.81 1.38
N GLY A 153 0.30 -17.22 0.54
CA GLY A 153 1.61 -16.70 0.96
C GLY A 153 1.52 -15.59 1.99
N ARG A 154 0.57 -14.66 1.80
CA ARG A 154 0.28 -13.63 2.79
C ARG A 154 -0.11 -14.25 4.14
N ALA A 155 -1.01 -15.21 4.18
CA ALA A 155 -1.50 -15.79 5.44
C ALA A 155 -0.41 -16.52 6.24
N ARG A 156 0.67 -17.00 5.60
CA ARG A 156 1.79 -17.64 6.31
C ARG A 156 2.50 -16.70 7.28
N THR A 157 2.45 -15.40 7.05
CA THR A 157 3.13 -14.39 7.88
C THR A 157 2.19 -13.35 8.46
N PHE A 158 1.04 -13.11 7.83
CA PHE A 158 0.07 -12.09 8.20
C PHE A 158 -1.23 -12.69 8.71
N GLN A 159 -1.45 -12.56 10.01
CA GLN A 159 -2.66 -12.97 10.70
C GLN A 159 -3.38 -11.76 11.29
N ALA A 160 -4.67 -11.90 11.60
CA ALA A 160 -5.41 -10.84 12.26
C ALA A 160 -4.79 -10.54 13.63
N GLY A 161 -4.48 -9.27 13.89
CA GLY A 161 -4.12 -8.82 15.23
C GLY A 161 -5.35 -8.69 16.13
N VAL A 162 -5.14 -8.23 17.37
CA VAL A 162 -6.24 -7.88 18.30
C VAL A 162 -7.19 -6.84 17.69
N GLU A 163 -6.65 -5.95 16.85
CA GLU A 163 -7.38 -4.90 16.11
C GLU A 163 -8.11 -5.42 14.86
N GLY A 164 -7.94 -6.71 14.52
CA GLY A 164 -8.39 -7.29 13.28
C GLY A 164 -7.42 -7.04 12.12
N PHE A 165 -7.91 -7.24 10.89
CA PHE A 165 -7.17 -6.90 9.68
C PHE A 165 -7.35 -5.41 9.33
N PRO A 166 -6.35 -4.75 8.73
CA PRO A 166 -6.51 -3.41 8.17
C PRO A 166 -7.36 -3.47 6.90
N ALA A 167 -7.84 -2.31 6.47
CA ALA A 167 -8.36 -2.18 5.12
C ALA A 167 -7.24 -2.47 4.10
N ALA A 168 -7.56 -3.19 3.04
CA ALA A 168 -6.59 -3.47 2.00
C ALA A 168 -7.15 -3.40 0.57
N THR A 169 -6.24 -3.35 -0.39
CA THR A 169 -6.50 -3.58 -1.81
C THR A 169 -5.47 -4.57 -2.36
N ALA A 170 -5.92 -5.45 -3.24
CA ALA A 170 -5.05 -6.26 -4.09
C ALA A 170 -5.61 -6.19 -5.52
N ILE A 171 -4.86 -5.60 -6.44
CA ILE A 171 -5.26 -5.50 -7.86
C ILE A 171 -4.07 -5.77 -8.76
N GLY A 172 -4.35 -6.35 -9.93
CA GLY A 172 -3.33 -6.64 -10.92
C GLY A 172 -3.17 -5.54 -11.96
N PHE A 173 -1.98 -5.44 -12.54
CA PHE A 173 -1.71 -4.60 -13.70
C PHE A 173 -1.43 -5.45 -14.95
N PRO A 174 -1.68 -4.91 -16.17
CA PRO A 174 -1.64 -5.67 -17.42
C PRO A 174 -0.24 -6.03 -17.92
N THR A 175 0.83 -5.62 -17.22
CA THR A 175 2.20 -5.88 -17.67
C THR A 175 2.73 -7.26 -17.24
N HIS A 176 3.59 -7.82 -18.08
CA HIS A 176 4.42 -8.99 -17.78
C HIS A 176 5.63 -8.67 -16.90
N ARG A 177 5.85 -7.40 -16.52
CA ARG A 177 6.87 -7.06 -15.52
C ARG A 177 6.49 -7.72 -14.19
N GLN A 178 7.35 -8.63 -13.76
CA GLN A 178 7.16 -9.43 -12.56
C GLN A 178 7.70 -8.68 -11.33
N THR A 179 7.12 -7.52 -11.03
CA THR A 179 7.42 -6.81 -9.77
C THR A 179 6.21 -6.86 -8.87
N PHE A 180 6.39 -7.32 -7.63
CA PHE A 180 5.39 -7.24 -6.58
C PHE A 180 5.59 -5.95 -5.79
N HIS A 181 4.58 -5.09 -5.72
CA HIS A 181 4.59 -3.88 -4.93
C HIS A 181 3.67 -4.02 -3.72
N LEU A 182 4.23 -3.77 -2.54
CA LEU A 182 3.52 -3.69 -1.26
C LEU A 182 3.69 -2.28 -0.70
N LEU A 183 2.57 -1.58 -0.52
CA LEU A 183 2.53 -0.25 0.09
C LEU A 183 1.69 -0.34 1.35
N TRP A 184 2.04 0.45 2.36
CA TRP A 184 1.23 0.54 3.56
C TRP A 184 1.29 1.89 4.25
N LEU A 185 0.20 2.19 4.97
CA LEU A 185 0.11 3.25 5.96
C LEU A 185 0.09 2.59 7.34
N ALA A 186 0.95 3.07 8.23
CA ALA A 186 1.01 2.64 9.63
C ALA A 186 0.90 3.84 10.58
N GLY A 187 0.47 3.56 11.81
CA GLY A 187 0.26 4.55 12.85
C GLY A 187 0.87 4.16 14.19
N ARG A 188 1.03 5.15 15.07
CA ARG A 188 1.35 4.94 16.50
C ARG A 188 0.15 4.49 17.33
N SER A 189 -1.05 4.69 16.80
CA SER A 189 -2.31 4.28 17.42
C SER A 189 -3.10 3.38 16.48
N PRO A 190 -3.88 2.44 17.03
CA PRO A 190 -4.67 1.52 16.23
C PRO A 190 -5.77 2.21 15.45
N GLY A 191 -6.06 1.66 14.27
CA GLY A 191 -7.30 1.93 13.55
C GLY A 191 -8.45 1.06 14.07
N VAL A 192 -9.68 1.42 13.72
CA VAL A 192 -10.85 0.57 13.95
C VAL A 192 -11.25 -0.07 12.63
N ALA A 193 -11.15 -1.40 12.54
CA ALA A 193 -11.63 -2.17 11.40
C ALA A 193 -13.16 -2.07 11.28
N ILE A 194 -13.64 -1.82 10.07
CA ILE A 194 -15.07 -1.70 9.74
C ILE A 194 -15.41 -2.73 8.68
N GLU A 195 -16.44 -3.53 8.95
CA GLU A 195 -17.03 -4.49 8.03
C GLU A 195 -18.34 -3.97 7.42
N ASN A 196 -18.74 -4.55 6.28
CA ASN A 196 -19.99 -4.22 5.61
C ASN A 196 -21.05 -5.27 5.96
N PRO A 197 -22.16 -4.91 6.64
CA PRO A 197 -23.21 -5.87 7.02
C PRO A 197 -23.86 -6.63 5.85
N ARG A 198 -23.71 -6.13 4.62
CA ARG A 198 -24.26 -6.74 3.40
C ARG A 198 -23.24 -7.61 2.64
N GLN A 199 -22.01 -7.72 3.14
CA GLN A 199 -20.97 -8.54 2.53
C GLN A 199 -20.35 -9.44 3.60
N VAL A 200 -20.19 -10.73 3.30
CA VAL A 200 -19.41 -11.62 4.16
C VAL A 200 -18.01 -11.02 4.33
N SER A 201 -17.48 -11.05 5.55
CA SER A 201 -16.10 -10.63 5.80
C SER A 201 -15.14 -11.44 4.97
N ALA A 202 -14.13 -10.80 4.36
CA ALA A 202 -13.29 -11.45 3.36
C ALA A 202 -12.56 -12.69 3.92
N TYR A 203 -12.15 -12.64 5.18
CA TYR A 203 -11.47 -13.72 5.89
C TYR A 203 -12.40 -14.87 6.32
N LEU A 204 -13.70 -14.77 6.02
CA LEU A 204 -14.71 -15.81 6.22
C LEU A 204 -15.28 -16.34 4.89
N TYR A 205 -14.63 -16.01 3.76
CA TYR A 205 -15.07 -16.52 2.46
C TYR A 205 -14.99 -18.04 2.38
N PRO A 206 -15.96 -18.70 1.70
CA PRO A 206 -15.97 -20.15 1.56
C PRO A 206 -14.80 -20.64 0.67
N PRO A 207 -14.41 -21.93 0.80
CA PRO A 207 -13.26 -22.51 0.10
C PRO A 207 -13.31 -22.42 -1.44
N GLN A 208 -14.49 -22.22 -2.03
CA GLN A 208 -14.64 -22.03 -3.48
C GLN A 208 -13.88 -20.81 -4.02
N TYR A 209 -13.53 -19.84 -3.17
CA TYR A 209 -12.74 -18.66 -3.54
C TYR A 209 -11.23 -18.87 -3.38
N GLY A 210 -10.79 -20.06 -2.98
CA GLY A 210 -9.40 -20.45 -2.85
C GLY A 210 -9.09 -21.15 -1.53
N PRO A 211 -7.90 -21.78 -1.42
CA PRO A 211 -7.49 -22.55 -0.26
C PRO A 211 -7.29 -21.69 0.99
N GLN A 212 -7.08 -20.39 0.82
CA GLN A 212 -6.92 -19.42 1.89
C GLN A 212 -7.77 -18.18 1.63
N ALA A 213 -8.67 -17.87 2.57
CA ALA A 213 -9.51 -16.69 2.49
C ALA A 213 -8.68 -15.39 2.58
N PRO A 214 -9.08 -14.31 1.90
CA PRO A 214 -8.36 -13.03 1.97
C PRO A 214 -8.44 -12.38 3.36
N GLY A 215 -7.31 -11.96 3.92
CA GLY A 215 -7.24 -11.26 5.22
C GLY A 215 -7.25 -9.74 5.08
N PHE A 216 -8.44 -9.11 5.02
CA PHE A 216 -8.59 -7.65 5.05
C PHE A 216 -9.96 -7.23 5.60
N ALA A 217 -10.02 -6.02 6.15
CA ALA A 217 -11.27 -5.35 6.53
C ALA A 217 -11.84 -4.48 5.40
N ARG A 218 -13.14 -4.19 5.40
CA ARG A 218 -13.75 -3.36 4.34
C ARG A 218 -13.32 -1.89 4.40
N ALA A 219 -13.11 -1.36 5.59
CA ALA A 219 -12.56 -0.03 5.82
C ALA A 219 -11.81 0.04 7.16
N THR A 220 -11.02 1.09 7.35
CA THR A 220 -10.36 1.40 8.61
C THR A 220 -10.66 2.84 8.99
N LEU A 221 -11.25 3.03 10.16
CA LEU A 221 -11.42 4.35 10.76
C LEU A 221 -10.17 4.71 11.55
N VAL A 222 -9.53 5.81 11.16
CA VAL A 222 -8.38 6.37 11.87
C VAL A 222 -8.83 7.65 12.55
N ARG A 223 -8.69 7.73 13.87
CA ARG A 223 -8.91 8.98 14.60
C ARG A 223 -7.64 9.82 14.50
N GLN A 224 -7.69 10.87 13.71
CA GLN A 224 -6.65 11.89 13.72
C GLN A 224 -6.90 12.80 14.92
N GLY A 225 -5.85 13.12 15.69
CA GLY A 225 -5.97 13.87 16.92
C GLY A 225 -6.83 15.13 16.74
N ALA A 226 -7.77 15.35 17.65
CA ALA A 226 -8.55 16.57 17.68
C ALA A 226 -7.63 17.77 17.97
N CYS A 227 -7.86 18.89 17.29
CA CYS A 227 -7.39 20.20 17.76
C CYS A 227 -7.91 20.38 19.20
N ARG A 228 -7.01 20.34 20.18
CA ARG A 228 -7.35 20.56 21.59
C ARG A 228 -7.20 22.03 21.96
N TYR A 229 -7.83 22.94 21.22
CA TYR A 229 -8.04 24.33 21.66
C TYR A 229 -9.33 24.88 21.03
N CYS A 230 -10.39 24.91 21.85
CA CYS A 230 -11.46 25.91 21.78
C CYS A 230 -11.27 26.82 22.99
#